data_AF-A0A1S7LLJ5-F1
#
_entry.id   AF-A0A1S7LLJ5-F1
#
_cell.length_a   1.000
_cell.length_b   1.000
_cell.length_c   1.000
_cell.angle_alpha   90.00
_cell.angle_beta   90.00
_cell.angle_gamma   90.00
#
_symmetry.space_group_name_H-M   'P 1'
#
loop_
_entity.id
_entity.type
_entity.pdbx_description
1 polymer ?
#
loop_
_entity_poly.entity_id
_entity_poly.type
_entity_poly.pdbx_seq_one_letter_code
_entity_poly.pdbx_strand_id
1 'polypeptide(L)'
;MGSLICVENRTETQIHVQALNSTGFHMSLAPGEKRCCSSEGCRTESTPLIILSGYIPISTEGQPGWRSECRTQAEPGETVIVDGTLDAIRCAP
;
A
#
# COMPACT_ATOMS: atom_id res chain seq x y z
N MET A 1 -21.76 -7.89 -5.39
CA MET A 1 -20.89 -6.71 -5.20
C MET A 1 -19.50 -7.22 -4.87
N GLY A 2 -18.54 -7.13 -5.79
CA GLY A 2 -17.22 -7.72 -5.61
C GLY A 2 -16.42 -6.97 -4.53
N SER A 3 -15.93 -7.70 -3.53
CA SER A 3 -15.18 -7.15 -2.40
C SER A 3 -13.84 -6.59 -2.86
N LEU A 4 -13.50 -5.40 -2.38
CA LEU A 4 -12.28 -4.67 -2.73
C LEU A 4 -11.21 -4.91 -1.66
N ILE A 5 -9.94 -5.00 -2.07
CA ILE A 5 -8.81 -4.86 -1.14
C ILE A 5 -8.76 -3.40 -0.69
N CYS A 6 -8.74 -3.19 0.63
CA CYS A 6 -8.56 -1.88 1.23
C CYS A 6 -7.23 -1.80 1.98
N VAL A 7 -6.70 -0.59 2.12
CA VAL A 7 -5.55 -0.31 2.98
C VAL A 7 -5.89 0.84 3.89
N GLU A 8 -5.54 0.72 5.17
CA GLU A 8 -5.72 1.73 6.20
C GLU A 8 -4.37 2.11 6.80
N ASN A 9 -4.06 3.41 6.77
CA ASN A 9 -2.84 3.94 7.34
C ASN A 9 -3.07 4.39 8.78
N ARG A 10 -2.60 3.62 9.76
CA ARG A 10 -2.61 3.97 11.19
C ARG A 10 -1.28 4.54 11.68
N THR A 11 -0.34 4.79 10.78
CA THR A 11 0.91 5.47 11.12
C THR A 11 0.70 6.99 11.21
N GLU A 12 1.68 7.68 11.81
CA GLU A 12 1.74 9.16 11.79
C GLU A 12 2.43 9.71 10.53
N THR A 13 2.75 8.85 9.54
CA THR A 13 3.43 9.25 8.31
C THR A 13 2.61 8.92 7.07
N GLN A 14 2.92 9.56 5.94
CA GLN A 14 2.35 9.14 4.67
C GLN A 14 2.97 7.81 4.25
N ILE A 15 2.13 6.89 3.78
CA ILE A 15 2.57 5.64 3.16
C ILE A 15 2.30 5.64 1.66
N HIS A 16 3.14 4.97 0.90
CA HIS A 16 2.91 4.63 -0.49
C HIS A 16 2.66 3.14 -0.61
N VAL A 17 1.58 2.75 -1.27
CA VAL A 17 1.17 1.37 -1.50
C VAL A 17 1.30 1.08 -2.98
N GLN A 18 1.87 -0.06 -3.33
CA GLN A 18 1.99 -0.52 -4.70
C GLN A 18 1.74 -2.02 -4.77
N ALA A 19 0.97 -2.47 -5.75
CA ALA A 19 0.86 -3.87 -6.09
C ALA A 19 2.10 -4.33 -6.89
N LEU A 20 2.58 -5.53 -6.56
CA LEU A 20 3.71 -6.16 -7.23
C LEU A 20 3.30 -7.06 -8.41
N ASN A 21 1.99 -7.20 -8.66
CA ASN A 21 1.45 -7.92 -9.81
C ASN A 21 1.09 -6.94 -10.95
N SER A 22 0.50 -7.46 -12.03
CA SER A 22 0.13 -6.69 -13.23
C SER A 22 -1.09 -5.77 -13.06
N THR A 23 -1.65 -5.63 -11.84
CA THR A 23 -2.84 -4.80 -11.62
C THR A 23 -2.56 -3.30 -11.76
N GLY A 24 -1.30 -2.87 -11.68
CA GLY A 24 -0.92 -1.46 -11.78
C GLY A 24 -1.42 -0.61 -10.60
N PHE A 25 -1.96 -1.23 -9.56
CA PHE A 25 -2.49 -0.55 -8.39
C PHE A 25 -1.39 0.12 -7.60
N HIS A 26 -1.50 1.44 -7.43
CA HIS A 26 -0.65 2.20 -6.53
C HIS A 26 -1.42 3.39 -5.97
N MET A 27 -1.08 3.81 -4.76
CA MET A 27 -1.70 4.96 -4.10
C MET A 27 -0.82 5.46 -2.96
N SER A 28 -0.99 6.72 -2.59
CA SER A 28 -0.43 7.28 -1.36
C SER A 28 -1.56 7.61 -0.40
N LEU A 29 -1.38 7.23 0.88
CA LEU A 29 -2.36 7.43 1.94
C LEU A 29 -1.77 8.35 3.01
N ALA A 30 -2.50 9.41 3.34
CA ALA A 30 -2.18 10.25 4.49
C ALA A 30 -2.38 9.48 5.81
N PRO A 31 -1.79 9.96 6.94
CA PRO A 31 -2.10 9.44 8.26
C PRO A 31 -3.61 9.38 8.54
N GLY A 32 -4.10 8.24 9.01
CA GLY A 32 -5.51 8.01 9.30
C GLY A 32 -6.40 7.74 8.08
N GLU A 33 -5.86 7.77 6.86
CA GLU A 33 -6.64 7.53 5.66
C GLU A 33 -6.88 6.03 5.43
N LYS A 34 -8.07 5.68 4.93
CA LYS A 34 -8.39 4.35 4.38
C LYS A 34 -8.82 4.48 2.93
N ARG A 35 -8.21 3.70 2.04
CA ARG A 35 -8.55 3.69 0.61
C ARG A 35 -8.60 2.27 0.08
N CYS A 36 -9.56 2.01 -0.81
CA CYS A 36 -9.75 0.71 -1.44
C CYS A 36 -9.36 0.75 -2.92
N CYS A 37 -8.77 -0.33 -3.41
CA CYS A 37 -8.49 -0.50 -4.83
C CYS A 37 -9.80 -0.49 -5.62
N SER A 38 -9.86 0.24 -6.73
CA SER A 38 -11.02 0.26 -7.60
C SER A 38 -11.10 -1.01 -8.47
N SER A 39 -12.30 -1.24 -8.95
CA SER A 39 -12.95 -2.50 -9.27
C SER A 39 -12.40 -3.40 -10.38
N GLU A 40 -11.30 -3.07 -11.05
CA GLU A 40 -10.90 -3.79 -12.26
C GLU A 40 -9.62 -4.64 -12.10
N GLY A 41 -8.77 -4.36 -11.10
CA GLY A 41 -7.52 -5.11 -10.89
C GLY A 41 -7.51 -5.99 -9.64
N CYS A 42 -7.90 -5.45 -8.49
CA CYS A 42 -7.70 -6.11 -7.19
C CYS A 42 -8.87 -6.99 -6.71
N ARG A 43 -9.86 -7.26 -7.56
CA ARG A 43 -11.11 -7.95 -7.16
C ARG A 43 -11.08 -9.46 -7.31
N THR A 44 -10.22 -9.96 -8.20
CA THR A 44 -10.34 -11.34 -8.71
C THR A 44 -9.29 -12.28 -8.14
N GLU A 45 -8.20 -11.74 -7.60
CA GLU A 45 -7.08 -12.53 -7.10
C GLU A 45 -6.42 -11.86 -5.90
N SER A 46 -5.75 -12.69 -5.12
CA SER A 46 -4.85 -12.27 -4.08
C SER A 46 -3.77 -11.35 -4.66
N THR A 47 -3.61 -10.17 -4.06
CA THR A 47 -2.71 -9.13 -4.58
C THR A 47 -1.52 -8.96 -3.63
N PRO A 48 -0.28 -9.25 -4.09
CA PRO A 48 0.92 -8.94 -3.32
C PRO A 48 1.14 -7.43 -3.31
N LEU A 49 1.24 -6.85 -2.12
CA LEU A 49 1.45 -5.42 -1.90
C LEU A 49 2.84 -5.18 -1.30
N ILE A 50 3.49 -4.12 -1.79
CA ILE A 50 4.58 -3.44 -1.08
C ILE A 50 4.05 -2.11 -0.56
N ILE A 51 4.34 -1.82 0.71
CA ILE A 51 3.98 -0.58 1.37
C ILE A 51 5.27 0.06 1.86
N LEU A 52 5.42 1.36 1.59
CA LEU A 52 6.65 2.12 1.78
C LEU A 52 6.36 3.36 2.62
N SER A 53 7.23 3.67 3.58
CA SER A 53 7.22 4.94 4.32
C SER A 53 8.32 5.88 3.79
N GLY A 54 8.07 7.19 3.84
CA GLY A 54 9.03 8.18 3.36
C GLY A 54 9.35 8.05 1.87
N TYR A 55 8.39 7.56 1.09
CA TYR A 55 8.56 7.33 -0.34
C TYR A 55 8.80 8.64 -1.10
N ILE A 56 9.91 8.70 -1.83
CA ILE A 56 10.27 9.79 -2.73
C ILE A 56 10.22 9.23 -4.16
N PRO A 57 9.26 9.67 -4.99
CA PRO A 57 9.15 9.20 -6.36
C PRO A 57 10.39 9.63 -7.17
N ILE A 58 10.70 8.84 -8.20
CA ILE A 58 11.78 9.11 -9.15
C ILE A 58 11.56 10.50 -9.78
N SER A 59 12.54 11.40 -9.65
CA SER A 59 12.75 12.45 -10.65
C SER A 59 13.59 11.89 -11.79
N THR A 60 13.54 12.50 -12.97
CA THR A 60 14.19 12.05 -14.23
C THR A 60 15.68 11.66 -14.13
N GLU A 61 16.36 11.93 -13.02
CA GLU A 61 17.79 11.66 -12.80
C GLU A 61 18.10 10.88 -11.51
N GLY A 62 17.08 10.43 -10.75
CA GLY A 62 17.26 9.83 -9.43
C GLY A 62 16.80 8.37 -9.30
N GLN A 63 17.36 7.66 -8.32
CA GLN A 63 16.78 6.40 -7.84
C GLN A 63 15.62 6.68 -6.88
N PRO A 64 14.55 5.87 -6.88
CA PRO A 64 13.49 6.01 -5.88
C PRO A 64 14.06 5.74 -4.48
N GLY A 65 13.56 6.46 -3.48
CA GLY A 65 13.97 6.29 -2.09
C GLY A 65 12.79 6.01 -1.17
N TRP A 66 13.01 5.21 -0.12
CA TRP A 66 12.08 5.02 0.99
C TRP A 66 12.86 4.76 2.29
N ARG A 67 12.20 4.94 3.43
CA ARG A 67 12.80 4.77 4.77
C ARG A 67 12.61 3.36 5.31
N SER A 68 11.39 2.84 5.18
CA SER A 68 11.07 1.47 5.57
C SER A 68 10.02 0.89 4.64
N GLU A 69 9.93 -0.44 4.61
CA GLU A 69 8.94 -1.17 3.83
C GLU A 69 8.32 -2.30 4.65
N CYS A 70 7.09 -2.65 4.28
CA CYS A 70 6.51 -3.93 4.65
C CYS A 70 5.81 -4.53 3.43
N ARG A 71 5.70 -5.87 3.42
CA ARG A 71 5.09 -6.61 2.33
C ARG A 71 4.02 -7.52 2.89
N THR A 72 2.90 -7.59 2.19
CA THR A 72 1.81 -8.50 2.55
C THR A 72 1.10 -8.99 1.30
N GLN A 73 0.44 -10.12 1.43
CA GLN A 73 -0.49 -10.62 0.45
C GLN A 73 -1.90 -10.29 0.94
N ALA A 74 -2.70 -9.63 0.10
CA ALA A 74 -4.05 -9.19 0.45
C ALA A 74 -5.09 -9.92 -0.40
N GLU A 75 -6.06 -10.56 0.26
CA GLU A 75 -7.17 -11.27 -0.38
C GLU A 75 -8.33 -10.32 -0.70
N PRO A 76 -9.15 -10.61 -1.73
CA PRO A 76 -10.34 -9.81 -2.04
C PRO A 76 -11.28 -9.65 -0.84
N GLY A 77 -11.45 -8.41 -0.39
CA GLY A 77 -12.30 -8.05 0.76
C GLY A 77 -11.55 -7.84 2.08
N GLU A 78 -10.24 -8.05 2.11
CA GLU A 78 -9.42 -7.72 3.27
C GLU A 78 -9.13 -6.22 3.37
N THR A 79 -8.84 -5.76 4.59
CA THR A 79 -8.32 -4.43 4.85
C THR A 79 -6.94 -4.54 5.45
N VAL A 80 -5.91 -4.30 4.66
CA VAL A 80 -4.54 -4.22 5.16
C VAL A 80 -4.39 -3.02 6.09
N ILE A 81 -4.07 -3.27 7.35
CA ILE A 81 -3.79 -2.25 8.34
C ILE A 81 -2.28 -2.04 8.38
N VAL A 82 -1.86 -0.79 8.28
CA VAL A 82 -0.45 -0.38 8.36
C VAL A 82 -0.22 0.42 9.64
N ASP A 83 0.70 -0.03 10.48
CA ASP A 83 1.06 0.64 11.73
C ASP A 83 2.58 0.84 11.85
N GLY A 84 3.02 1.52 12.92
CA GLY A 84 4.43 1.80 13.18
C GLY A 84 4.84 3.24 12.90
N THR A 85 6.13 3.44 12.64
CA THR A 85 6.79 4.75 12.50
C THR A 85 7.39 4.93 11.11
N LEU A 86 7.88 6.14 10.81
CA LEU A 86 8.57 6.43 9.55
C LEU A 86 9.73 5.46 9.25
N ASP A 87 10.47 5.02 10.26
CA ASP A 87 11.64 4.16 10.10
C ASP A 87 11.35 2.67 10.27
N ALA A 88 10.13 2.31 10.70
CA ALA A 88 9.71 0.92 10.87
C ALA A 88 8.18 0.81 10.82
N ILE A 89 7.64 0.44 9.65
CA ILE A 89 6.23 0.11 9.47
C ILE A 89 5.99 -1.41 9.53
N ARG A 90 4.77 -1.80 9.88
CA ARG A 90 4.27 -3.18 9.75
C ARG A 90 2.96 -3.15 9.01
N CYS A 91 2.66 -4.24 8.29
CA CYS A 91 1.36 -4.42 7.66
C CYS A 91 0.84 -5.83 7.91
N ALA A 92 -0.46 -5.91 8.11
CA ALA A 92 -1.21 -7.15 8.25
C ALA A 92 -2.60 -7.00 7.59
N PRO A 93 -3.14 -8.05 6.97
CA PRO A 93 -4.50 -8.05 6.42
C PRO A 93 -5.60 -7.97 7.48
#